data_AF-A0A1V5TXM8-F1
#
_entry.id   AF-A0A1V5TXM8-F1
#
_cell.length_a   1.000
_cell.length_b   1.000
_cell.length_c   1.000
_cell.angle_alpha   90.00
_cell.angle_beta   90.00
_cell.angle_gamma   90.00
#
_symmetry.space_group_name_H-M   'P 1'
#
loop_
_entity.id
_entity.type
_entity.pdbx_description
1 polymer ?
#
loop_
_entity_poly.entity_id
_entity_poly.type
_entity_poly.pdbx_seq_one_letter_code
_entity_poly.pdbx_strand_id
1 'polypeptide(L)'
;MLVRGFKKEFKYTLGEQFKKETTELVILIYRANSKKDKREALSEAREKLETVRLLVRLAKDLKIISLRAFVRVNKNIQNTSKQISGWQKSVNT
;
A
#
# COMPACT_ATOMS: atom_id res chain seq x y z
N MET A 1 5.72 -1.38 -12.38
CA MET A 1 5.46 -0.42 -11.28
C MET A 1 4.47 0.63 -11.76
N LEU A 2 3.37 0.89 -11.03
CA LEU A 2 2.29 1.82 -11.43
C LEU A 2 2.82 3.20 -11.87
N VAL A 3 3.85 3.70 -11.18
CA VAL A 3 4.45 5.03 -11.36
C VAL A 3 5.17 5.22 -12.71
N ARG A 4 5.48 4.14 -13.46
CA ARG A 4 6.13 4.28 -14.78
C ARG A 4 5.24 4.97 -15.82
N GLY A 5 3.91 4.90 -15.66
CA GLY A 5 2.96 5.54 -16.57
C GLY A 5 2.55 6.96 -16.17
N PHE A 6 3.13 7.52 -15.10
CA PHE A 6 2.74 8.85 -14.63
C PHE A 6 3.36 9.92 -15.53
N LYS A 7 2.58 10.97 -15.84
CA LYS A 7 3.12 12.19 -16.46
C LYS A 7 4.19 12.80 -15.56
N LYS A 8 5.17 13.49 -16.15
CA LYS A 8 6.33 14.05 -15.45
C LYS A 8 5.92 14.94 -14.26
N GLU A 9 4.86 15.72 -14.41
CA GLU A 9 4.28 16.60 -13.38
C GLU A 9 3.85 15.86 -12.10
N PHE A 10 3.33 14.63 -12.22
CA PHE A 10 2.86 13.83 -11.08
C PHE A 10 3.91 12.84 -10.56
N LYS A 11 5.02 12.68 -11.28
CA LYS A 11 6.04 11.67 -10.97
C LYS A 11 6.84 12.01 -9.71
N TYR A 12 7.14 13.30 -9.53
CA TYR A 12 7.91 13.84 -8.39
C TYR A 12 7.02 14.28 -7.21
N THR A 13 5.70 14.14 -7.34
CA THR A 13 4.75 14.45 -6.26
C THR A 13 4.07 13.15 -5.84
N LEU A 14 2.92 12.84 -6.44
CA LEU A 14 2.12 11.66 -6.12
C LEU A 14 2.90 10.35 -6.35
N GLY A 15 3.70 10.29 -7.40
CA GLY A 15 4.50 9.11 -7.74
C GLY A 15 5.59 8.80 -6.71
N GLU A 16 6.23 9.83 -6.15
CA GLU A 16 7.26 9.69 -5.12
C GLU A 16 6.64 9.30 -3.78
N GLN A 17 5.57 9.98 -3.37
CA GLN A 17 4.82 9.64 -2.16
C GLN A 17 4.30 8.20 -2.23
N PHE A 18 3.72 7.78 -3.37
CA PHE A 18 3.27 6.41 -3.56
C PHE A 18 4.40 5.40 -3.39
N LYS A 19 5.58 5.65 -3.99
CA LYS A 19 6.75 4.78 -3.81
C LYS A 19 7.13 4.68 -2.34
N LYS A 20 7.28 5.82 -1.66
CA LYS A 20 7.66 5.88 -0.25
C LYS A 20 6.72 5.04 0.62
N GLU A 21 5.40 5.27 0.52
CA GLU A 21 4.41 4.56 1.33
C GLU A 21 4.38 3.05 1.00
N THR A 22 4.52 2.67 -0.27
CA THR A 22 4.58 1.24 -0.64
C THR A 22 5.86 0.56 -0.17
N THR A 23 7.01 1.26 -0.17
CA THR A 23 8.27 0.74 0.35
C THR A 23 8.17 0.55 1.86
N GLU A 24 7.65 1.54 2.59
CA GLU A 24 7.48 1.44 4.04
C GLU A 24 6.52 0.30 4.42
N LEU A 25 5.42 0.13 3.68
CA LEU A 25 4.51 -0.99 3.85
C LEU A 25 5.24 -2.34 3.74
N VAL A 26 6.12 -2.52 2.75
CA VAL A 26 6.89 -3.76 2.58
C VAL A 26 7.88 -3.96 3.73
N ILE A 27 8.53 -2.89 4.19
CA ILE A 27 9.44 -2.92 5.35
C ILE A 27 8.69 -3.35 6.61
N LEU A 28 7.49 -2.81 6.84
CA LEU A 28 6.67 -3.16 8.00
C LEU A 28 6.20 -4.62 7.96
N ILE A 29 5.81 -5.13 6.79
CA ILE A 29 5.49 -6.55 6.61
C ILE A 29 6.71 -7.42 6.92
N TYR A 30 7.90 -7.03 6.43
CA TYR A 30 9.14 -7.73 6.76
C TYR A 30 9.43 -7.72 8.27
N ARG A 31 9.29 -6.57 8.94
CA ARG A 31 9.44 -6.45 10.40
C ARG A 31 8.46 -7.33 11.17
N ALA A 32 7.20 -7.39 10.72
CA ALA A 32 6.18 -8.24 11.32
C ALA A 32 6.48 -9.75 11.18
N ASN A 33 7.26 -10.12 10.15
CA ASN A 33 7.70 -11.50 9.94
C ASN A 33 8.97 -11.85 10.73
N SER A 34 9.83 -10.88 11.04
CA SER A 34 11.10 -11.12 11.74
C SER A 34 11.00 -11.01 13.26
N LYS A 35 9.96 -10.38 13.81
CA LYS A 35 9.76 -10.21 15.25
C LYS A 35 8.76 -11.21 15.84
N LYS A 36 8.99 -11.59 17.11
CA LYS A 36 8.04 -12.38 17.90
C LYS A 36 6.78 -11.58 18.21
N ASP A 37 6.94 -10.33 18.67
CA ASP A 37 5.84 -9.38 18.76
C ASP A 37 5.75 -8.58 17.45
N LYS A 38 4.62 -8.74 16.77
CA LYS A 38 4.33 -8.12 15.47
C LYS A 38 3.14 -7.16 15.52
N ARG A 39 2.55 -6.89 16.70
CA ARG A 39 1.32 -6.09 16.85
C ARG A 39 1.49 -4.68 16.27
N GLU A 40 2.54 -3.99 16.71
CA GLU A 40 2.86 -2.62 16.29
C GLU A 40 3.11 -2.55 14.79
N ALA A 41 4.01 -3.41 14.27
CA ALA A 41 4.34 -3.45 12.84
C ALA A 41 3.12 -3.75 11.96
N LEU A 42 2.21 -4.62 12.40
CA LEU A 42 0.96 -4.90 11.67
C LEU A 42 -0.03 -3.74 11.73
N SER A 43 -0.09 -3.01 12.85
CA SER A 43 -0.93 -1.81 12.98
C SER A 43 -0.45 -0.73 12.02
N GLU A 44 0.85 -0.42 12.03
CA GLU A 44 1.45 0.55 11.11
C GLU A 44 1.28 0.10 9.65
N ALA A 45 1.48 -1.19 9.35
CA ALA A 45 1.30 -1.71 7.99
C ALA A 45 -0.13 -1.49 7.47
N ARG A 46 -1.13 -1.61 8.36
CA ARG A 46 -2.53 -1.34 8.01
C ARG A 46 -2.75 0.13 7.64
N GLU A 47 -2.23 1.06 8.44
CA GLU A 47 -2.33 2.50 8.16
C GLU A 47 -1.63 2.89 6.85
N LYS A 48 -0.44 2.32 6.60
CA LYS A 48 0.29 2.49 5.34
C LYS A 48 -0.49 1.96 4.15
N LEU A 49 -1.15 0.81 4.28
CA LEU A 49 -1.99 0.26 3.23
C LEU A 49 -3.19 1.16 2.91
N GLU A 50 -3.83 1.78 3.92
CA GLU A 50 -4.90 2.75 3.71
C GLU A 50 -4.39 4.01 2.99
N THR A 51 -3.22 4.50 3.38
CA THR A 51 -2.57 5.63 2.70
C THR A 51 -2.31 5.31 1.23
N VAL A 52 -1.76 4.13 0.92
CA VAL A 52 -1.56 3.64 -0.46
C VAL A 52 -2.89 3.58 -1.23
N ARG A 53 -3.98 3.12 -0.59
CA ARG A 53 -5.31 3.08 -1.21
C ARG A 53 -5.83 4.47 -1.56
N LEU A 54 -5.65 5.45 -0.69
CA LEU A 54 -6.03 6.85 -0.94
C LEU A 54 -5.24 7.44 -2.11
N LEU A 55 -3.92 7.23 -2.15
CA LEU A 55 -3.07 7.72 -3.25
C LEU A 55 -3.48 7.12 -4.60
N VAL A 56 -3.88 5.85 -4.63
CA VAL A 56 -4.36 5.17 -5.85
C VAL A 56 -5.72 5.72 -6.30
N ARG A 57 -6.62 6.04 -5.37
CA ARG A 57 -7.89 6.70 -5.67
C ARG A 57 -7.66 8.09 -6.25
N LEU A 58 -6.81 8.90 -5.60
CA LEU A 58 -6.43 10.22 -6.10
C LEU A 58 -5.82 10.15 -7.51
N ALA A 59 -4.92 9.18 -7.76
CA ALA A 59 -4.36 8.97 -9.10
C ALA A 59 -5.43 8.66 -10.16
N LYS A 60 -6.50 7.94 -9.79
CA LYS A 60 -7.61 7.62 -10.68
C LYS A 60 -8.52 8.82 -10.93
N ASP A 61 -8.78 9.62 -9.91
CA ASP A 61 -9.65 10.80 -9.97
C ASP A 61 -9.00 11.92 -10.79
N LEU A 62 -7.68 12.12 -10.62
CA LEU A 62 -6.86 12.99 -11.45
C LEU A 62 -6.59 12.46 -12.87
N LYS A 63 -7.19 11.30 -13.23
CA LYS A 63 -7.02 10.63 -14.53
C LYS A 63 -5.55 10.32 -14.90
N ILE A 64 -4.68 10.18 -13.90
CA ILE A 64 -3.26 9.81 -14.07
C ILE A 64 -3.13 8.34 -14.47
N ILE A 65 -4.03 7.49 -13.95
CA ILE A 65 -4.06 6.06 -14.25
C ILE A 65 -5.37 5.64 -14.91
N SER A 66 -5.28 4.60 -15.76
CA SER A 66 -6.45 3.99 -16.38
C SER A 66 -7.28 3.17 -15.38
N LEU A 67 -8.56 2.94 -15.69
CA LEU A 67 -9.43 2.07 -14.90
C LEU A 67 -8.83 0.66 -14.74
N ARG A 68 -8.25 0.11 -15.81
CA ARG A 68 -7.58 -1.20 -15.78
C ARG A 68 -6.43 -1.24 -14.77
N ALA A 69 -5.62 -0.18 -14.72
CA ALA A 69 -4.51 -0.07 -13.76
C ALA A 69 -5.04 0.08 -12.32
N PHE A 70 -6.07 0.89 -12.13
CA PHE A 70 -6.74 1.09 -10.84
C PHE A 70 -7.31 -0.22 -10.27
N VAL A 71 -8.06 -0.98 -11.08
CA VAL A 71 -8.62 -2.29 -10.67
C VAL A 71 -7.51 -3.28 -10.30
N ARG A 72 -6.45 -3.37 -11.12
CA ARG A 72 -5.31 -4.25 -10.84
C ARG A 72 -4.64 -3.93 -9.51
N VAL A 73 -4.41 -2.65 -9.22
CA VAL A 73 -3.76 -2.26 -7.95
C VAL A 73 -4.69 -2.44 -6.75
N ASN A 74 -5.99 -2.16 -6.89
CA ASN A 74 -6.96 -2.43 -5.83
C ASN A 74 -7.05 -3.93 -5.47
N LYS A 75 -6.93 -4.83 -6.45
CA LYS A 75 -6.87 -6.27 -6.17
C LYS A 75 -5.66 -6.63 -5.29
N ASN A 76 -4.50 -6.03 -5.56
CA ASN A 76 -3.31 -6.23 -4.73
C ASN A 76 -3.50 -5.65 -3.32
N ILE A 77 -4.01 -4.43 -3.21
CA ILE A 77 -4.33 -3.79 -1.93
C ILE A 77 -5.28 -4.67 -1.11
N GLN A 78 -6.32 -5.22 -1.73
CA GLN A 78 -7.27 -6.08 -1.04
C GLN A 78 -6.63 -7.38 -0.56
N ASN A 79 -5.77 -8.00 -1.37
CA ASN A 79 -5.05 -9.20 -0.97
C ASN A 79 -4.09 -8.93 0.20
N THR A 80 -3.37 -7.80 0.19
CA THR A 80 -2.50 -7.40 1.31
C THR A 80 -3.32 -7.09 2.56
N SER A 81 -4.48 -6.45 2.43
CA SER A 81 -5.38 -6.14 3.55
C SER A 81 -5.87 -7.41 4.25
N LYS A 82 -6.23 -8.44 3.48
CA LYS A 82 -6.62 -9.76 4.02
C LYS A 82 -5.48 -10.42 4.79
N GLN A 83 -4.25 -10.36 4.27
CA GLN A 83 -3.07 -10.92 4.94
C GLN A 83 -2.80 -10.23 6.28
N ILE A 84 -2.73 -8.89 6.29
CA ILE A 84 -2.52 -8.11 7.52
C ILE A 84 -3.62 -8.43 8.54
N SER A 85 -4.89 -8.45 8.12
CA SER A 85 -6.01 -8.76 9.00
C SER A 85 -5.94 -10.18 9.57
N GLY A 86 -5.52 -11.16 8.76
CA GLY A 86 -5.31 -12.54 9.20
C GLY A 86 -4.20 -12.64 10.26
N TRP A 87 -3.07 -11.97 10.04
CA TRP A 87 -1.97 -11.93 10.99
C TRP A 87 -2.36 -11.21 12.29
N GLN A 88 -3.08 -10.09 12.21
CA GLN A 88 -3.56 -9.38 13.41
C GLN A 88 -4.43 -10.29 14.29
N LYS A 89 -5.34 -11.07 13.68
CA LYS A 89 -6.17 -12.03 14.41
C LYS A 89 -5.33 -13.10 15.11
N SER A 90 -4.31 -13.65 14.44
CA SER A 90 -3.43 -14.68 15.02
C SER A 90 -2.59 -14.21 16.21
N VAL A 91 -2.45 -12.89 16.40
CA VAL A 91 -1.60 -12.30 17.45
C VAL A 91 -2.43 -11.77 18.63
N ASN A 92 -3.73 -11.54 18.39
CA ASN A 92 -4.71 -11.16 19.40
C ASN A 92 -5.47 -12.37 19.98
N THR A 93 -5.25 -13.56 19.43
CA THR A 93 -5.71 -14.84 20.00
C THR A 93 -4.61 -15.37 20.90
#